data_AF-A0A364K9N9-F1
#
_entry.id   AF-A0A364K9N9-F1
#
_cell.length_a   1.000
_cell.length_b   1.000
_cell.length_c   1.000
_cell.angle_alpha   90.00
_cell.angle_beta   90.00
_cell.angle_gamma   90.00
#
_symmetry.space_group_name_H-M   'P 1'
#
loop_
_entity.id
_entity.type
_entity.pdbx_description
1 polymer ?
#
loop_
_entity_poly.entity_id
_entity_poly.type
_entity_poly.pdbx_seq_one_letter_code
_entity_poly.pdbx_strand_id
1 'polypeptide(L)'
;MYHNIQDIQAYISTREAAEKLQVHARTIRKWIDMFEDYISPDWNERGHYLLTEQSLLRLKDIKERLQEPNKSMRQVREDLIREGKITKETEWAQLDPEKTFRFISENMENMIDMVEELFTRMERFEGHLYTLFEAIENLEQQLATVTHDSIPAGELHKMFDDIRKKQEQLKIELRNAHFTQRMVAVTRESSLPPRKKKKNFLFF
;
A
#
# COMPACT_ATOMS: atom_id res chain seq x y z
N MET A 1 4.30 -49.65 -28.94
CA MET A 1 3.99 -48.81 -27.76
C MET A 1 4.78 -47.53 -27.91
N TYR A 2 4.14 -46.36 -28.05
CA TYR A 2 4.55 -45.05 -27.50
C TYR A 2 3.47 -44.01 -27.89
N HIS A 3 2.72 -43.56 -26.87
CA HIS A 3 2.28 -42.19 -26.60
C HIS A 3 1.59 -41.38 -27.70
N ASN A 4 0.27 -41.20 -27.56
CA ASN A 4 -0.34 -39.87 -27.65
C ASN A 4 -1.71 -39.86 -26.96
N ILE A 5 -1.70 -39.86 -25.63
CA ILE A 5 -2.84 -39.30 -24.89
C ILE A 5 -2.61 -37.80 -24.96
N GLN A 6 -3.24 -37.16 -25.94
CA GLN A 6 -3.47 -35.72 -25.86
C GLN A 6 -4.37 -35.51 -24.65
N ASP A 7 -3.78 -35.20 -23.50
CA ASP A 7 -4.51 -34.56 -22.43
C ASP A 7 -5.04 -33.25 -23.01
N ILE A 8 -6.34 -33.25 -23.35
CA ILE A 8 -7.09 -32.04 -23.63
C ILE A 8 -7.06 -31.25 -22.33
N GLN A 9 -6.04 -30.42 -22.13
CA GLN A 9 -6.01 -29.48 -21.01
C GLN A 9 -7.20 -28.54 -21.21
N ALA A 10 -8.26 -28.78 -20.44
CA ALA A 10 -9.42 -27.94 -20.42
C ALA A 10 -9.02 -26.59 -19.82
N TYR A 11 -8.71 -25.63 -20.69
CA TYR A 11 -8.40 -24.27 -20.26
C TYR A 11 -9.65 -23.60 -19.71
N ILE A 12 -9.52 -23.04 -18.51
CA ILE A 12 -10.57 -22.37 -17.78
C ILE A 12 -10.46 -20.88 -18.09
N SER A 13 -11.56 -20.27 -18.55
CA SER A 13 -11.57 -18.83 -18.81
C SER A 13 -11.59 -18.03 -17.49
N THR A 14 -11.16 -16.76 -17.51
CA THR A 14 -11.27 -15.88 -16.33
C THR A 14 -12.68 -15.76 -15.78
N ARG A 15 -13.70 -15.90 -16.65
CA ARG A 15 -15.11 -15.87 -16.26
C ARG A 15 -15.47 -17.13 -15.48
N GLU A 16 -15.10 -18.29 -15.99
CA GLU A 16 -15.37 -19.56 -15.34
C GLU A 16 -14.60 -19.70 -14.01
N ALA A 17 -13.36 -19.21 -13.95
CA ALA A 17 -12.58 -19.15 -12.71
C ALA A 17 -13.25 -18.23 -11.66
N ALA A 18 -13.82 -17.11 -12.10
CA ALA A 18 -14.56 -16.18 -11.23
C ALA A 18 -15.81 -16.83 -10.64
N GLU A 19 -16.56 -17.59 -11.45
CA GLU A 19 -17.71 -18.37 -11.01
C GLU A 19 -17.31 -19.45 -9.99
N LYS A 20 -16.24 -20.23 -10.26
CA LYS A 20 -15.72 -21.26 -9.34
C LYS A 20 -15.22 -20.69 -8.01
N LEU A 21 -14.55 -19.54 -8.05
CA LEU A 21 -13.99 -18.90 -6.86
C LEU A 21 -14.97 -17.93 -6.18
N GLN A 22 -16.19 -17.76 -6.71
CA GLN A 22 -17.21 -16.82 -6.20
C GLN A 22 -16.67 -15.41 -6.00
N VAL A 23 -15.90 -14.91 -6.98
CA VAL A 23 -15.38 -13.55 -7.00
C VAL A 23 -15.70 -12.90 -8.35
N HIS A 24 -15.57 -11.58 -8.45
CA HIS A 24 -15.81 -10.89 -9.72
C HIS A 24 -14.67 -11.17 -10.72
N ALA A 25 -14.98 -11.29 -12.02
CA ALA A 25 -13.97 -11.54 -13.05
C ALA A 25 -12.86 -10.46 -13.11
N ARG A 26 -13.20 -9.22 -12.74
CA ARG A 26 -12.21 -8.13 -12.57
C ARG A 26 -11.21 -8.40 -11.45
N THR A 27 -11.63 -9.07 -10.38
CA THR A 27 -10.76 -9.47 -9.27
C THR A 27 -9.78 -10.54 -9.71
N ILE A 28 -10.26 -11.53 -10.48
CA ILE A 28 -9.38 -12.56 -11.07
C ILE A 28 -8.31 -11.94 -11.95
N ARG A 29 -8.67 -11.01 -12.86
CA ARG A 29 -7.67 -10.27 -13.66
C ARG A 29 -6.67 -9.53 -12.79
N LYS A 30 -7.16 -8.77 -11.79
CA LYS A 30 -6.27 -8.04 -10.89
C LYS A 30 -5.29 -8.95 -10.15
N TRP A 31 -5.69 -10.17 -9.78
CA TRP A 31 -4.79 -11.15 -9.18
C TRP A 31 -3.81 -11.71 -10.20
N ILE A 32 -4.26 -12.02 -11.42
CA ILE A 32 -3.39 -12.41 -12.51
C ILE A 32 -2.31 -11.34 -12.75
N ASP A 33 -2.71 -10.07 -12.91
CA ASP A 33 -1.77 -8.96 -13.15
C ASP A 33 -0.76 -8.78 -12.01
N MET A 34 -1.12 -9.12 -10.77
CA MET A 34 -0.27 -8.91 -9.59
C MET A 34 0.60 -10.12 -9.23
N PHE A 35 0.16 -11.31 -9.61
CA PHE A 35 0.79 -12.58 -9.28
C PHE A 35 1.04 -13.41 -10.55
N GLU A 36 1.35 -12.76 -11.67
CA GLU A 36 1.54 -13.41 -12.98
C GLU A 36 2.63 -14.50 -12.89
N ASP A 37 3.77 -14.15 -12.30
CA ASP A 37 4.91 -15.05 -12.04
C ASP A 37 4.49 -16.29 -11.25
N TYR A 38 3.51 -16.14 -10.36
CA TYR A 38 2.98 -17.24 -9.56
C TYR A 38 1.90 -18.00 -10.30
N ILE A 39 0.92 -17.36 -10.91
CA ILE A 39 -0.26 -18.01 -11.51
C ILE A 39 0.09 -18.66 -12.85
N SER A 40 1.09 -18.13 -13.56
CA SER A 40 1.55 -18.53 -14.88
C SER A 40 0.37 -18.74 -15.85
N PRO A 41 -0.42 -17.69 -16.14
CA PRO A 41 -1.55 -17.80 -17.05
C PRO A 41 -1.06 -17.93 -18.50
N ASP A 42 -1.76 -18.72 -19.30
CA ASP A 42 -1.59 -18.69 -20.75
C ASP A 42 -2.50 -17.60 -21.35
N TRP A 43 -2.25 -17.20 -22.59
CA TRP A 43 -3.13 -16.29 -23.34
C TRP A 43 -3.53 -16.90 -24.69
N ASN A 44 -4.72 -16.54 -25.16
CA ASN A 44 -5.12 -16.83 -26.54
C ASN A 44 -4.75 -15.67 -27.49
N GLU A 45 -4.90 -15.90 -28.80
CA GLU A 45 -4.67 -14.88 -29.85
C GLU A 45 -5.56 -13.62 -29.71
N ARG A 46 -6.60 -13.67 -28.85
CA ARG A 46 -7.54 -12.58 -28.61
C ARG A 46 -7.23 -11.81 -27.31
N GLY A 47 -6.16 -12.15 -26.59
CA GLY A 47 -5.76 -11.51 -25.35
C GLY A 47 -6.62 -11.89 -24.12
N HIS A 48 -7.25 -13.05 -24.12
CA HIS A 48 -7.92 -13.60 -22.93
C HIS A 48 -7.02 -14.61 -22.23
N TYR A 49 -6.95 -14.51 -20.90
CA TYR A 49 -6.24 -15.49 -20.09
C TYR A 49 -6.92 -16.86 -20.13
N LEU A 50 -6.10 -17.88 -20.38
CA LEU A 50 -6.39 -19.29 -20.32
C LEU A 50 -5.73 -19.84 -19.05
N LEU A 51 -6.54 -20.30 -18.11
CA LEU A 51 -6.05 -20.80 -16.83
C LEU A 51 -6.04 -22.32 -16.86
N THR A 52 -4.90 -22.91 -16.52
CA THR A 52 -4.84 -24.35 -16.24
C THR A 52 -5.48 -24.67 -14.89
N GLU A 53 -5.71 -25.94 -14.61
CA GLU A 53 -6.17 -26.37 -13.28
C GLU A 53 -5.18 -25.96 -12.17
N GLN A 54 -3.87 -25.97 -12.47
CA GLN A 54 -2.85 -25.47 -11.54
C GLN A 54 -2.98 -23.97 -11.30
N SER A 55 -3.20 -23.17 -12.35
CA SER A 55 -3.42 -21.72 -12.22
C SER A 55 -4.66 -21.42 -11.36
N LEU A 56 -5.71 -22.24 -11.47
CA LEU A 56 -6.90 -22.12 -10.62
C LEU A 56 -6.59 -22.43 -9.14
N LEU A 57 -5.79 -23.47 -8.86
CA LEU A 57 -5.35 -23.78 -7.50
C LEU A 57 -4.53 -22.63 -6.89
N ARG A 58 -3.65 -22.02 -7.68
CA ARG A 58 -2.84 -20.85 -7.25
C ARG A 58 -3.72 -19.63 -6.98
N LEU A 59 -4.75 -19.38 -7.80
CA LEU A 59 -5.76 -18.35 -7.53
C LEU A 59 -6.55 -18.63 -6.23
N LYS A 60 -6.81 -19.90 -5.91
CA LYS A 60 -7.44 -20.28 -4.65
C LYS A 60 -6.52 -20.02 -3.45
N ASP A 61 -5.23 -20.35 -3.55
CA ASP A 61 -4.22 -20.02 -2.52
C ASP A 61 -4.17 -18.50 -2.27
N ILE A 62 -4.11 -17.69 -3.34
CA ILE A 62 -4.16 -16.22 -3.23
C ILE A 62 -5.43 -15.76 -2.52
N LYS A 63 -6.59 -16.32 -2.88
CA LYS A 63 -7.87 -15.97 -2.24
C LYS A 63 -7.83 -16.26 -0.74
N GLU A 64 -7.36 -17.43 -0.34
CA GLU A 64 -7.29 -17.85 1.06
C GLU A 64 -6.35 -16.93 1.87
N ARG A 65 -5.17 -16.61 1.32
CA ARG A 65 -4.22 -15.67 1.95
C ARG A 65 -4.79 -14.26 2.09
N LEU A 66 -5.59 -13.79 1.13
CA LEU A 66 -6.22 -12.47 1.18
C LEU A 66 -7.44 -12.40 2.12
N GLN A 67 -7.93 -13.53 2.62
CA GLN A 67 -8.98 -13.56 3.63
C GLN A 67 -8.44 -13.30 5.05
N GLU A 68 -7.12 -13.36 5.25
CA GLU A 68 -6.49 -13.00 6.52
C GLU A 68 -6.69 -11.49 6.81
N PRO A 69 -7.06 -11.12 8.05
CA PRO A 69 -7.30 -9.72 8.39
C PRO A 69 -6.01 -8.90 8.23
N ASN A 70 -6.13 -7.72 7.62
CA ASN A 70 -5.04 -6.76 7.36
C ASN A 70 -3.94 -7.24 6.39
N LYS A 71 -4.16 -8.33 5.63
CA LYS A 71 -3.20 -8.81 4.64
C LYS A 71 -3.42 -8.16 3.28
N SER A 72 -2.47 -7.34 2.86
CA SER A 72 -2.48 -6.69 1.54
C SER A 72 -1.93 -7.63 0.46
N MET A 73 -2.34 -7.41 -0.80
CA MET A 73 -1.83 -8.21 -1.92
C MET A 73 -0.29 -8.12 -2.08
N ARG A 74 0.31 -6.98 -1.71
CA ARG A 74 1.77 -6.81 -1.69
C ARG A 74 2.42 -7.73 -0.67
N GLN A 75 1.88 -7.80 0.55
CA GLN A 75 2.38 -8.72 1.58
C GLN A 75 2.22 -10.18 1.16
N VAL A 76 1.10 -10.53 0.52
CA VAL A 76 0.92 -11.89 -0.05
C VAL A 76 2.00 -12.19 -1.09
N ARG A 77 2.38 -11.22 -1.95
CA ARG A 77 3.44 -11.40 -2.95
C ARG A 77 4.80 -11.58 -2.28
N GLU A 78 5.11 -10.76 -1.28
CA GLU A 78 6.35 -10.87 -0.50
C GLU A 78 6.45 -12.21 0.24
N ASP A 79 5.34 -12.74 0.78
CA ASP A 79 5.28 -14.07 1.39
C ASP A 79 5.53 -15.17 0.36
N LEU A 80 4.92 -15.09 -0.84
CA LEU A 80 5.15 -16.05 -1.92
C LEU A 80 6.61 -16.04 -2.42
N ILE A 81 7.25 -14.87 -2.45
CA ILE A 81 8.69 -14.74 -2.74
C ILE A 81 9.53 -15.36 -1.63
N ARG A 82 9.19 -15.11 -0.36
CA ARG A 82 9.89 -15.68 0.81
C ARG A 82 9.77 -17.20 0.85
N GLU A 83 8.62 -17.75 0.45
CA GLU A 83 8.37 -19.19 0.33
C GLU A 83 9.06 -19.82 -0.90
N GLY A 84 9.69 -19.02 -1.76
CA GLY A 84 10.33 -19.49 -3.00
C GLY A 84 9.34 -19.96 -4.06
N LYS A 85 8.04 -19.65 -3.91
CA LYS A 85 6.98 -19.96 -4.88
C LYS A 85 6.96 -19.01 -6.06
N ILE A 86 7.43 -17.78 -5.84
CA ILE A 86 7.78 -16.83 -6.90
C ILE A 86 9.29 -16.77 -6.91
N THR A 87 9.90 -17.19 -8.02
CA THR A 87 11.31 -16.91 -8.25
C THR A 87 11.45 -15.40 -8.29
N LYS A 88 12.31 -14.83 -7.44
CA LYS A 88 12.72 -13.43 -7.56
C LYS A 88 13.61 -13.33 -8.80
N GLU A 89 13.03 -13.55 -9.98
CA GLU A 89 13.66 -13.17 -11.22
C GLU A 89 13.81 -11.67 -11.13
N THR A 90 15.05 -11.32 -10.82
CA THR A 90 15.59 -10.00 -10.99
C THR A 90 15.38 -9.79 -12.49
N GLU A 91 14.37 -9.02 -12.90
CA GLU A 91 13.90 -8.71 -14.27
C GLU A 91 14.98 -8.10 -15.20
N TRP A 92 16.26 -8.30 -14.89
CA TRP A 92 17.43 -7.78 -15.56
C TRP A 92 17.95 -8.75 -16.64
N ALA A 93 17.39 -9.95 -16.76
CA ALA A 93 17.94 -11.00 -17.63
C ALA A 93 17.34 -11.06 -19.05
N GLN A 94 16.27 -10.31 -19.36
CA GLN A 94 15.59 -10.40 -20.67
C GLN A 94 15.42 -9.07 -21.42
N LEU A 95 16.04 -7.98 -20.97
CA LEU A 95 15.96 -6.70 -21.69
C LEU A 95 17.20 -6.50 -22.55
N ASP A 96 16.98 -6.50 -23.86
CA ASP A 96 17.86 -5.95 -24.91
C ASP A 96 18.80 -4.86 -24.35
N PRO A 97 20.13 -5.07 -24.31
CA PRO A 97 21.08 -4.19 -23.64
C PRO A 97 20.93 -2.71 -24.02
N GLU A 98 20.50 -2.44 -25.25
CA GLU A 98 20.31 -1.09 -25.78
C GLU A 98 19.03 -0.42 -25.27
N LYS A 99 17.95 -1.19 -25.07
CA LYS A 99 16.72 -0.70 -24.43
C LYS A 99 16.87 -0.54 -22.94
N THR A 100 17.60 -1.46 -22.29
CA THR A 100 17.98 -1.34 -20.87
C THR A 100 18.84 -0.12 -20.64
N PHE A 101 19.84 0.13 -21.48
CA PHE A 101 20.69 1.31 -21.38
C PHE A 101 19.92 2.61 -21.62
N ARG A 102 19.00 2.65 -22.60
CA ARG A 102 18.14 3.83 -22.81
C ARG A 102 17.15 4.06 -21.68
N PHE A 103 16.49 3.02 -21.18
CA PHE A 103 15.56 3.12 -20.05
C PHE A 103 16.29 3.51 -18.75
N ILE A 104 17.48 2.95 -18.49
CA ILE A 104 18.32 3.35 -17.36
C ILE A 104 18.80 4.78 -17.55
N SER A 105 19.16 5.22 -18.76
CA SER A 105 19.59 6.60 -19.00
C SER A 105 18.44 7.60 -18.86
N GLU A 106 17.25 7.29 -19.40
CA GLU A 106 16.04 8.12 -19.30
C GLU A 106 15.46 8.15 -17.88
N ASN A 107 15.63 7.08 -17.10
CA ASN A 107 15.22 7.04 -15.69
C ASN A 107 16.37 7.34 -14.72
N MET A 108 17.60 7.52 -15.19
CA MET A 108 18.75 7.83 -14.31
C MET A 108 18.56 9.20 -13.69
N GLU A 109 18.14 10.19 -14.47
CA GLU A 109 17.85 11.53 -13.94
C GLU A 109 16.76 11.45 -12.85
N ASN A 110 15.66 10.74 -13.12
CA ASN A 110 14.59 10.54 -12.13
C ASN A 110 15.04 9.72 -10.90
N MET A 111 15.95 8.76 -11.07
CA MET A 111 16.53 7.99 -9.96
C MET A 111 17.53 8.81 -9.16
N ILE A 112 18.31 9.67 -9.81
CA ILE A 112 19.26 10.57 -9.16
C ILE A 112 18.48 11.56 -8.29
N ASP A 113 17.40 12.17 -8.82
CA ASP A 113 16.54 13.08 -8.06
C ASP A 113 15.90 12.38 -6.85
N MET A 114 15.44 11.14 -7.02
CA MET A 114 14.84 10.35 -5.94
C MET A 114 15.87 9.94 -4.88
N VAL A 115 17.09 9.60 -5.30
CA VAL A 115 18.20 9.26 -4.40
C VAL A 115 18.66 10.50 -3.64
N GLU A 116 18.75 11.65 -4.30
CA GLU A 116 19.10 12.93 -3.67
C GLU A 116 18.02 13.38 -2.67
N GLU A 117 16.73 13.17 -2.98
CA GLU A 117 15.63 13.37 -2.03
C GLU A 117 15.74 12.42 -0.82
N LEU A 118 16.09 11.15 -1.06
CA LEU A 118 16.32 10.18 0.01
C LEU A 118 17.51 10.56 0.89
N PHE A 119 18.62 11.03 0.32
CA PHE A 119 19.77 11.54 1.07
C PHE A 119 19.41 12.76 1.89
N THR A 120 18.73 13.74 1.29
CA THR A 120 18.27 14.94 2.01
C THR A 120 17.32 14.57 3.15
N ARG A 121 16.44 13.59 2.94
CA ARG A 121 15.54 13.08 3.98
C ARG A 121 16.31 12.34 5.08
N MET A 122 17.33 11.58 4.72
CA MET A 122 18.19 10.86 5.66
C MET A 122 19.02 11.82 6.50
N GLU A 123 19.59 12.88 5.93
CA GLU A 123 20.29 13.94 6.67
C GLU A 123 19.36 14.65 7.67
N ARG A 124 18.12 14.96 7.27
CA ARG A 124 17.11 15.52 8.19
C ARG A 124 16.77 14.54 9.32
N PHE A 125 16.66 13.26 9.00
CA PHE A 125 16.39 12.23 10.00
C PHE A 125 17.57 12.07 10.97
N GLU A 126 18.80 12.14 10.48
CA GLU A 126 20.01 12.17 11.29
C GLU A 126 20.03 13.38 12.23
N GLY A 127 19.69 14.58 11.72
CA GLY A 127 19.53 15.77 12.55
C GLY A 127 18.46 15.63 13.64
N HIS A 128 17.32 15.01 13.33
CA HIS A 128 16.30 14.68 14.33
C HIS A 128 16.80 13.65 15.35
N LEU A 129 17.60 12.67 14.95
CA LEU A 129 18.21 11.70 15.88
C LEU A 129 19.19 12.41 16.82
N TYR A 130 20.05 13.30 16.33
CA TYR A 130 20.93 14.10 17.20
C TYR A 130 20.12 14.94 18.19
N THR A 131 19.05 15.58 17.74
CA THR A 131 18.16 16.35 18.62
C THR A 131 17.49 15.47 19.67
N LEU A 132 17.09 14.25 19.30
CA LEU A 132 16.52 13.28 20.23
C LEU A 132 17.55 12.78 21.24
N PHE A 133 18.78 12.51 20.82
CA PHE A 133 19.86 12.15 21.73
C PHE A 133 20.16 13.28 22.71
N GLU A 134 20.25 14.53 22.25
CA GLU A 134 20.43 15.70 23.12
C GLU A 134 19.24 15.90 24.07
N ALA A 135 18.01 15.65 23.62
CA ALA A 135 16.83 15.71 24.48
C ALA A 135 16.83 14.60 25.53
N ILE A 136 17.25 13.38 25.16
CA ILE A 136 17.37 12.25 26.09
C ILE A 136 18.49 12.52 27.10
N GLU A 137 19.65 13.02 26.67
CA GLU A 137 20.76 13.37 27.55
C GLU A 137 20.37 14.48 28.52
N ASN A 138 19.66 15.51 28.04
CA ASN A 138 19.10 16.55 28.91
C ASN A 138 18.07 15.98 29.89
N LEU A 139 17.23 15.03 29.47
CA LEU A 139 16.28 14.36 30.36
C LEU A 139 16.98 13.46 31.39
N GLU A 140 18.05 12.76 31.00
CA GLU A 140 18.87 11.93 31.90
C GLU A 140 19.60 12.82 32.90
N GLN A 141 20.14 13.96 32.47
CA GLN A 141 20.79 14.91 33.35
C GLN A 141 19.77 15.58 34.28
N GLN A 142 18.60 15.96 33.77
CA GLN A 142 17.50 16.44 34.61
C GLN A 142 17.06 15.36 35.60
N LEU A 143 16.90 14.11 35.18
CA LEU A 143 16.55 12.99 36.05
C LEU A 143 17.65 12.73 37.09
N ALA A 144 18.92 12.84 36.73
CA ALA A 144 20.06 12.73 37.65
C ALA A 144 20.08 13.88 38.68
N THR A 145 19.73 15.10 38.28
CA THR A 145 19.55 16.22 39.22
C THR A 145 18.30 16.08 40.09
N VAL A 146 17.20 15.54 39.54
CA VAL A 146 15.91 15.29 40.22
C VAL A 146 15.97 14.09 41.17
N THR A 147 16.84 13.14 40.90
CA THR A 147 17.14 12.02 41.81
C THR A 147 18.08 12.45 42.93
N HIS A 148 18.85 13.53 42.75
CA HIS A 148 19.69 14.11 43.80
C HIS A 148 18.96 15.17 44.64
N ASP A 149 18.02 15.91 44.05
CA ASP A 149 17.07 16.80 44.73
C ASP A 149 15.65 16.33 44.45
N SER A 150 15.09 15.56 45.37
CA SER A 150 13.71 15.08 45.36
C SER A 150 12.75 16.19 44.90
N ILE A 151 12.19 16.12 43.67
CA ILE A 151 11.12 17.04 43.27
C ILE A 151 10.00 16.92 44.31
N PRO A 152 9.61 18.01 45.00
CA PRO A 152 8.50 17.95 45.94
C PRO A 152 7.27 17.46 45.18
N ALA A 153 6.57 16.45 45.70
CA ALA A 153 5.43 15.82 45.03
C ALA A 153 4.38 16.81 44.49
N GLY A 154 4.28 18.01 45.08
CA GLY A 154 3.43 19.11 44.63
C GLY A 154 3.80 19.70 43.25
N GLU A 155 5.08 19.74 42.88
CA GLU A 155 5.50 20.27 41.57
C GLU A 155 5.23 19.26 40.44
N LEU A 156 5.43 17.96 40.70
CA LEU A 156 4.98 16.90 39.80
C LEU A 156 3.46 16.94 39.61
N HIS A 157 2.68 17.12 40.68
CA HIS A 157 1.22 17.25 40.58
C HIS A 157 0.80 18.43 39.72
N LYS A 158 1.50 19.58 39.87
CA LYS A 158 1.25 20.77 39.05
C LYS A 158 1.55 20.51 37.56
N MET A 159 2.64 19.81 37.26
CA MET A 159 2.96 19.43 35.87
C MET A 159 1.91 18.47 35.29
N PHE A 160 1.42 17.50 36.06
CA PHE A 160 0.34 16.62 35.63
C PHE A 160 -0.97 17.37 35.38
N ASP A 161 -1.30 18.34 36.23
CA ASP A 161 -2.49 19.19 36.04
C ASP A 161 -2.36 20.08 34.81
N ASP A 162 -1.17 20.63 34.53
CA ASP A 162 -0.93 21.45 33.35
C ASP A 162 -0.97 20.61 32.05
N ILE A 163 -0.44 19.39 32.08
CA ILE A 163 -0.58 18.42 30.98
C ILE A 163 -2.06 18.09 30.74
N ARG A 164 -2.82 17.83 31.80
CA ARG A 164 -4.26 17.53 31.71
C ARG A 164 -5.05 18.71 31.14
N LYS A 165 -4.74 19.95 31.55
CA LYS A 165 -5.36 21.17 30.99
C LYS A 165 -5.05 21.33 29.51
N LYS A 166 -3.78 21.15 29.10
CA LYS A 166 -3.39 21.22 27.68
C LYS A 166 -4.07 20.15 26.84
N GLN A 167 -4.22 18.94 27.38
CA GLN A 167 -4.95 17.87 26.71
C GLN A 167 -6.42 18.23 26.47
N GLU A 168 -7.08 18.86 27.45
CA GLU A 168 -8.48 19.29 27.31
C GLU A 168 -8.62 20.46 26.32
N GLN A 169 -7.67 21.40 26.34
CA GLN A 169 -7.61 22.48 25.35
C GLN A 169 -7.50 21.95 23.91
N LEU A 170 -6.60 20.99 23.67
CA LEU A 170 -6.43 20.37 22.35
C LEU A 170 -7.71 19.66 21.87
N LYS A 171 -8.47 19.01 22.77
CA LYS A 171 -9.77 18.41 22.40
C LYS A 171 -10.77 19.46 21.92
N ILE A 172 -10.81 20.62 22.58
CA ILE A 172 -11.71 21.72 22.20
C ILE A 172 -11.29 22.27 20.83
N GLU A 173 -10.01 22.48 20.61
CA GLU A 173 -9.48 22.94 19.32
C GLU A 173 -9.78 21.96 18.18
N LEU A 174 -9.59 20.65 18.41
CA LEU A 174 -9.97 19.60 17.45
C LEU A 174 -11.47 19.62 17.13
N ARG A 175 -12.32 19.78 18.14
CA ARG A 175 -13.78 19.90 17.94
C ARG A 175 -14.12 21.13 17.10
N ASN A 176 -13.48 22.26 17.35
CA ASN A 176 -13.69 23.50 16.63
C ASN A 176 -13.19 23.42 15.18
N ALA A 177 -12.04 22.80 14.96
CA ALA A 177 -11.50 22.53 13.62
C ALA A 177 -12.45 21.62 12.83
N HIS A 178 -12.92 20.53 13.44
CA HIS A 178 -13.88 19.62 12.81
C HIS A 178 -15.23 20.30 12.51
N PHE A 179 -15.71 21.17 13.40
CA PHE A 179 -16.92 21.96 13.15
C PHE A 179 -16.73 22.91 11.96
N THR A 180 -15.61 23.64 11.93
CA THR A 180 -15.26 24.55 10.85
C THR A 180 -15.14 23.81 9.51
N GLN A 181 -14.50 22.65 9.49
CA GLN A 181 -14.39 21.81 8.30
C GLN A 181 -15.77 21.38 7.78
N ARG A 182 -16.70 21.00 8.68
CA ARG A 182 -18.09 20.67 8.30
C ARG A 182 -18.84 21.87 7.75
N MET A 183 -18.71 23.03 8.39
CA MET A 183 -19.34 24.28 7.90
C MET A 183 -18.82 24.65 6.51
N VAL A 184 -17.51 24.59 6.28
CA VAL A 184 -16.88 24.86 4.98
C VAL A 184 -17.37 23.89 3.91
N ALA A 185 -17.49 22.59 4.24
CA ALA A 185 -18.02 21.58 3.33
C ALA A 185 -19.47 21.88 2.93
N VAL A 186 -20.33 22.27 3.90
CA VAL A 186 -21.74 22.63 3.63
C VAL A 186 -21.86 23.93 2.81
N THR A 187 -21.00 24.94 3.02
CA THR A 187 -20.96 26.15 2.17
C THR A 187 -20.42 25.90 0.75
N ARG A 188 -19.59 24.87 0.56
CA ARG A 188 -19.18 24.43 -0.79
C ARG A 188 -20.30 23.71 -1.54
N GLU A 189 -21.21 23.03 -0.83
CA GLU A 189 -22.39 22.41 -1.43
C GLU A 189 -23.50 23.42 -1.78
N SER A 190 -23.61 24.54 -1.05
CA SER A 190 -24.64 25.57 -1.31
C SER A 190 -24.27 26.61 -2.39
N SER A 191 -23.05 26.58 -2.93
CA SER A 191 -22.54 27.54 -3.94
C SER A 191 -22.48 26.99 -5.37
N LEU A 192 -22.91 25.74 -5.60
CA LEU A 192 -23.04 25.19 -6.95
C LEU A 192 -24.50 25.28 -7.42
N PRO A 193 -24.80 25.87 -8.60
CA PRO A 193 -26.16 25.91 -9.13
C PRO A 193 -26.66 24.48 -9.44
N PRO A 194 -27.98 24.23 -9.38
CA PRO A 194 -28.53 22.88 -9.54
C PRO A 194 -28.17 22.34 -10.93
N ARG A 195 -27.46 21.21 -10.94
CA ARG A 195 -27.08 20.47 -12.15
C ARG A 195 -28.35 20.01 -12.86
N LYS A 196 -28.76 20.73 -13.91
CA LYS A 196 -29.88 20.36 -14.78
C LYS A 196 -29.67 18.93 -15.30
N LYS A 197 -30.52 18.00 -14.85
CA LYS A 197 -30.59 16.64 -15.42
C LYS A 197 -31.02 16.78 -16.89
N LYS A 198 -30.11 16.49 -17.83
CA LYS A 198 -30.46 16.34 -19.25
C LYS A 198 -31.47 15.19 -19.36
N LYS A 199 -32.70 15.51 -19.78
CA LYS A 199 -33.66 14.51 -20.26
C LYS A 199 -33.09 13.90 -21.54
N ASN A 200 -32.75 12.62 -21.51
CA ASN A 200 -32.57 11.86 -22.74
C ASN A 200 -33.95 11.69 -23.35
N PHE A 201 -34.19 12.41 -24.45
CA PHE A 201 -35.25 12.11 -25.39
C PHE A 201 -34.96 10.73 -26.00
N LEU A 202 -35.86 9.78 -25.78
CA LEU A 202 -36.01 8.61 -26.64
C LEU A 202 -36.77 9.07 -27.88
N PHE A 203 -36.14 8.97 -29.05
CA PHE A 203 -36.82 8.98 -30.34
C PHE A 203 -36.36 7.74 -31.12
N PHE A 204 -37.37 6.93 -31.43
CA PHE A 204 -37.43 5.72 -32.28
C PHE A 204 -36.65 4.48 -31.85
#